data_AF-A0A8H4WHG0-F1
#
_entry.id   AF-A0A8H4WHG0-F1
#
_cell.length_a   1.000
_cell.length_b   1.000
_cell.length_c   1.000
_cell.angle_alpha   90.00
_cell.angle_beta   90.00
_cell.angle_gamma   90.00
#
_symmetry.space_group_name_H-M   'P 1'
#
loop_
_entity.id
_entity.type
_entity.pdbx_description
1 polymer ?
#
loop_
_entity_poly.entity_id
_entity_poly.type
_entity_poly.pdbx_seq_one_letter_code
_entity_poly.pdbx_strand_id
1 'polypeptide(L)'
;MGLGTYLGYFVSQNGRGHVLGYRLNLPNECSWTNANLFTTQYFHKDGVDLAGLLCITKYLSGGESDIASTHHVFNVLQERDPDVTRTLCEPNWYFDRKGETSEGEEGWVRGSVFYLENDDDRSSLRVYARFDPMNETSLARFNSGPDARIPFLSDR
;
A
#
# COMPACT_ATOMS: atom_id res chain seq x y z
N MET A 1 9.06 -20.88 -10.94
CA MET A 1 7.79 -20.55 -10.24
C MET A 1 7.13 -21.83 -9.80
N GLY A 2 6.42 -21.83 -8.66
CA GLY A 2 5.90 -23.02 -7.98
C GLY A 2 4.47 -22.79 -7.48
N LEU A 3 4.21 -22.94 -6.18
CA LEU A 3 2.87 -22.83 -5.56
C LEU A 3 2.01 -21.65 -6.06
N GLY A 4 2.60 -20.47 -6.27
CA GLY A 4 1.87 -19.29 -6.73
C GLY A 4 1.13 -19.48 -8.07
N THR A 5 1.56 -20.40 -8.94
CA THR A 5 0.91 -20.63 -10.24
C THR A 5 -0.48 -21.27 -10.09
N TYR A 6 -0.76 -21.88 -8.94
CA TYR A 6 -2.06 -22.46 -8.61
C TYR A 6 -3.04 -21.44 -8.02
N LEU A 7 -2.54 -20.26 -7.60
CA LEU A 7 -3.32 -19.24 -6.91
C LEU A 7 -3.74 -18.09 -7.85
N GLY A 8 -3.00 -17.86 -8.93
CA GLY A 8 -3.37 -16.85 -9.92
C GLY A 8 -2.21 -16.39 -10.80
N TYR A 9 -2.40 -15.22 -11.40
CA TYR A 9 -1.40 -14.56 -12.22
C TYR A 9 -0.43 -13.76 -11.36
N PHE A 10 0.85 -13.78 -11.74
CA PHE A 10 1.86 -13.01 -11.05
C PHE A 10 1.90 -11.59 -11.59
N VAL A 11 2.07 -10.64 -10.67
CA VAL A 11 2.35 -9.25 -11.00
C VAL A 11 3.80 -8.91 -10.67
N SER A 12 4.32 -7.86 -11.31
CA SER A 12 5.65 -7.36 -10.99
C SER A 12 5.70 -6.81 -9.57
N GLN A 13 6.79 -7.07 -8.85
CA GLN A 13 7.02 -6.53 -7.50
C GLN A 13 7.71 -5.16 -7.51
N ASN A 14 8.20 -4.70 -8.67
CA ASN A 14 8.85 -3.40 -8.83
C ASN A 14 8.86 -2.96 -10.31
N GLY A 15 9.25 -1.70 -10.55
CA GLY A 15 9.46 -1.16 -11.90
C GLY A 15 10.49 -1.87 -12.78
N ARG A 16 11.25 -2.87 -12.28
CA ARG A 16 12.19 -3.67 -13.08
C ARG A 16 11.58 -4.97 -13.63
N GLY A 17 10.30 -5.25 -13.34
CA GLY A 17 9.63 -6.46 -13.84
C GLY A 17 9.94 -7.72 -13.03
N HIS A 18 10.53 -7.61 -11.84
CA HIS A 18 10.85 -8.79 -11.03
C HIS A 18 9.58 -9.44 -10.49
N VAL A 19 9.37 -10.72 -10.82
CA VAL A 19 8.19 -11.49 -10.37
C VAL A 19 8.41 -12.13 -8.99
N LEU A 20 9.67 -12.44 -8.66
CA LEU A 20 10.07 -12.96 -7.35
C LEU A 20 11.18 -12.08 -6.78
N GLY A 21 10.85 -11.30 -5.76
CA GLY A 21 11.80 -10.50 -5.02
C GLY A 21 12.56 -11.33 -3.99
N TYR A 22 13.87 -11.11 -3.89
CA TYR A 22 14.67 -11.58 -2.78
C TYR A 22 14.86 -10.43 -1.80
N ARG A 23 14.42 -10.62 -0.55
CA ARG A 23 14.58 -9.65 0.54
C ARG A 23 15.68 -10.16 1.46
N LEU A 24 16.71 -9.33 1.68
CA LEU A 24 17.80 -9.59 2.60
C LEU A 24 18.07 -8.34 3.43
N ASN A 25 18.30 -8.54 4.73
CA ASN A 25 18.80 -7.51 5.60
C ASN A 25 20.32 -7.35 5.34
N LEU A 26 20.72 -6.28 4.64
CA LEU A 26 22.12 -5.99 4.30
C LEU A 26 22.70 -4.96 5.28
N PRO A 27 23.91 -5.08 5.83
CA PRO A 27 24.48 -3.99 6.64
C PRO A 27 24.47 -2.65 5.86
N ASN A 28 24.19 -1.56 6.58
CA ASN A 28 23.84 -0.16 6.20
C ASN A 28 24.55 0.56 5.02
N GLU A 29 25.19 -0.12 4.08
CA GLU A 29 25.91 0.49 2.95
C GLU A 29 25.07 0.61 1.67
N CYS A 30 23.82 0.14 1.66
CA CYS A 30 22.93 0.29 0.50
C CYS A 30 22.10 1.58 0.61
N SER A 31 22.60 2.67 0.01
CA SER A 31 21.93 3.97 -0.11
C SER A 31 20.74 3.96 -1.09
N TRP A 32 19.94 2.89 -1.12
CA TRP A 32 18.69 2.89 -1.86
C TRP A 32 17.60 3.47 -0.96
N THR A 33 17.26 4.73 -1.23
CA THR A 33 16.23 5.55 -0.59
C THR A 33 14.79 5.05 -0.79
N ASN A 34 14.59 3.74 -0.96
CA ASN A 34 13.28 3.12 -1.11
C ASN A 34 13.06 2.12 0.03
N ALA A 35 12.34 2.59 1.06
CA ALA A 35 12.00 1.89 2.29
C ALA A 35 13.21 1.35 3.06
N ASN A 36 13.61 2.07 4.11
CA ASN A 36 14.61 1.61 5.07
C ASN A 36 14.32 0.15 5.49
N LEU A 37 15.09 -0.79 4.97
CA LEU A 37 15.00 -2.23 5.24
C LEU A 37 15.38 -2.59 6.69
N PHE A 38 15.65 -1.58 7.52
CA PHE A 38 16.19 -1.68 8.88
C PHE A 38 15.24 -1.19 9.97
N THR A 39 14.08 -0.67 9.60
CA THR A 39 13.06 -0.19 10.55
C THR A 39 11.79 -1.03 10.43
N THR A 40 11.06 -1.16 11.53
CA THR A 40 9.70 -1.74 11.55
C THR A 40 8.90 -1.20 10.38
N GLN A 41 8.42 -2.08 9.51
CA GLN A 41 7.52 -1.70 8.43
C GLN A 41 6.18 -1.33 9.05
N TYR A 42 5.62 -0.18 8.66
CA TYR A 42 4.26 0.17 9.04
C TYR A 42 3.28 -0.80 8.38
N PHE A 43 2.12 -1.00 9.01
CA PHE A 43 1.02 -1.70 8.35
C PHE A 43 0.67 -1.00 7.04
N HIS A 44 0.63 -1.78 5.96
CA HIS A 44 0.27 -1.32 4.63
C HIS A 44 -0.40 -2.47 3.88
N LYS A 45 -0.98 -2.14 2.72
CA LYS A 45 -1.49 -3.12 1.78
C LYS A 45 -0.83 -2.89 0.43
N ASP A 46 -0.29 -3.98 -0.12
CA ASP A 46 0.22 -4.00 -1.49
C ASP A 46 -0.90 -3.85 -2.53
N GLY A 47 -0.55 -3.39 -3.73
CA GLY A 47 -1.47 -3.29 -4.87
C GLY A 47 -1.83 -4.63 -5.51
N VAL A 48 -1.95 -5.70 -4.72
CA VAL A 48 -2.18 -7.09 -5.18
C VAL A 48 -3.33 -7.74 -4.39
N ASP A 49 -3.95 -8.76 -4.98
CA ASP A 49 -5.00 -9.53 -4.30
C ASP A 49 -4.42 -10.50 -3.26
N LEU A 50 -3.24 -11.06 -3.56
CA LEU A 50 -2.54 -12.02 -2.70
C LEU A 50 -1.04 -11.71 -2.65
N ALA A 51 -0.52 -11.54 -1.44
CA ALA A 51 0.91 -11.41 -1.18
C ALA A 51 1.46 -12.74 -0.62
N GLY A 52 2.57 -13.21 -1.17
CA GLY A 52 3.24 -14.45 -0.74
C GLY A 52 4.65 -14.18 -0.24
N LEU A 53 4.95 -14.64 0.98
CA LEU A 53 6.28 -14.55 1.59
C LEU A 53 6.81 -15.95 1.92
N LEU A 54 8.05 -16.22 1.52
CA LEU A 54 8.73 -17.50 1.81
C LEU A 54 10.00 -17.23 2.62
N CYS A 55 10.00 -17.69 3.86
CA CYS A 55 11.18 -17.65 4.72
C CYS A 55 12.17 -18.74 4.30
N ILE A 56 13.25 -18.34 3.62
CA ILE A 56 14.36 -19.25 3.26
C ILE A 56 15.26 -19.53 4.47
N THR A 57 15.58 -18.48 5.24
CA THR A 57 16.45 -18.55 6.41
C THR A 57 15.86 -17.70 7.52
N LYS A 58 15.70 -18.29 8.71
CA LYS A 58 15.25 -17.56 9.90
C LYS A 58 16.37 -16.68 10.44
N TYR A 59 16.02 -15.49 10.92
CA TYR A 59 16.97 -14.61 11.60
C TYR A 59 17.16 -15.04 13.06
N LEU A 60 18.27 -14.65 13.70
CA LEU A 60 18.56 -14.98 15.10
C LEU A 60 17.56 -14.32 16.07
N SER A 61 17.13 -13.10 15.75
CA SER A 61 16.12 -12.30 16.48
C SER A 61 15.53 -11.23 15.56
N GLY A 62 14.22 -11.00 15.60
CA GLY A 62 13.56 -10.06 14.68
C GLY A 62 13.06 -10.74 13.40
N GLY A 63 12.48 -9.94 12.50
CA GLY A 63 11.93 -10.42 11.22
C GLY A 63 10.53 -11.00 11.36
N GLU A 64 9.83 -10.66 12.45
CA GLU A 64 8.43 -10.97 12.66
C GLU A 64 7.57 -10.36 11.55
N SER A 65 6.51 -11.07 11.17
CA SER A 65 5.51 -10.59 10.23
C SER A 65 4.20 -10.40 10.98
N ASP A 66 3.69 -9.18 10.97
CA ASP A 66 2.40 -8.84 11.56
C ASP A 66 1.34 -8.73 10.46
N ILE A 67 0.15 -9.24 10.74
CA ILE A 67 -0.99 -9.20 9.82
C ILE A 67 -2.21 -8.70 10.60
N ALA A 68 -2.93 -7.74 10.01
CA ALA A 68 -4.18 -7.22 10.55
C ALA A 68 -5.30 -7.39 9.53
N SER A 69 -6.51 -7.72 10.01
CA SER A 69 -7.69 -7.85 9.15
C SER A 69 -8.27 -6.48 8.83
N THR A 70 -8.31 -6.12 7.54
CA THR A 70 -8.96 -4.90 7.06
C THR A 70 -10.41 -4.79 7.52
N HIS A 71 -11.16 -5.89 7.48
CA HIS A 71 -12.56 -5.93 7.91
C HIS A 71 -12.71 -5.65 9.40
N HIS A 72 -11.81 -6.20 10.22
CA HIS A 72 -11.84 -5.94 11.66
C HIS A 72 -11.49 -4.49 11.98
N VAL A 73 -10.45 -3.94 11.35
CA VAL A 73 -10.08 -2.53 11.48
C VAL A 73 -11.25 -1.62 11.08
N PHE A 74 -11.89 -1.90 9.94
CA PHE A 74 -13.04 -1.13 9.47
C PHE A 74 -14.22 -1.19 10.45
N ASN A 75 -14.56 -2.37 10.98
CA ASN A 75 -15.64 -2.50 11.97
C ASN A 75 -15.33 -1.73 13.26
N VAL A 76 -14.11 -1.82 13.76
CA VAL A 76 -13.68 -1.09 14.97
C VAL A 76 -13.73 0.43 14.73
N LEU A 77 -13.29 0.91 13.56
CA LEU A 77 -13.37 2.32 13.21
C LEU A 77 -14.83 2.79 13.09
N GLN A 78 -15.72 2.00 12.49
CA GLN A 78 -17.14 2.34 12.43
C GLN A 78 -17.77 2.47 13.82
N GLU A 79 -17.37 1.61 14.77
CA GLU A 79 -17.89 1.62 16.13
C GLU A 79 -17.34 2.78 16.98
N ARG A 80 -16.05 3.09 16.83
CA ARG A 80 -15.34 4.05 17.70
C ARG A 80 -15.29 5.46 17.14
N ASP A 81 -15.04 5.58 15.83
CA ASP A 81 -14.73 6.83 15.13
C ASP A 81 -15.48 6.88 13.77
N PRO A 82 -16.83 6.95 13.79
CA PRO A 82 -17.65 6.85 12.57
C PRO A 82 -17.48 8.04 11.62
N ASP A 83 -17.10 9.20 12.14
CA ASP A 83 -16.72 10.39 11.37
C ASP A 83 -15.40 10.17 10.60
N VAL A 84 -14.37 9.66 11.28
CA VAL A 84 -13.10 9.28 10.65
C VAL A 84 -13.34 8.23 9.57
N THR A 85 -14.16 7.22 9.88
CA THR A 85 -14.50 6.17 8.91
C THR A 85 -15.16 6.75 7.66
N ARG A 86 -16.08 7.71 7.82
CA ARG A 86 -16.73 8.38 6.70
C ARG A 86 -15.69 9.09 5.82
N THR A 87 -14.78 9.86 6.42
CA THR A 87 -13.72 10.56 5.69
C THR A 87 -12.79 9.59 4.95
N LEU A 88 -12.45 8.45 5.56
CA LEU A 88 -11.62 7.42 4.91
C LEU A 88 -12.34 6.74 3.72
N CYS A 89 -13.67 6.80 3.67
CA CYS A 89 -14.46 6.32 2.53
C CYS A 89 -14.62 7.36 1.41
N GLU A 90 -14.32 8.64 1.65
CA GLU A 90 -14.44 9.69 0.64
C GLU A 90 -13.39 9.52 -0.47
N PRO A 91 -13.72 9.74 -1.76
CA PRO A 91 -12.77 9.61 -2.85
C PRO A 91 -11.93 10.90 -3.02
N ASN A 92 -11.38 11.43 -1.92
CA ASN A 92 -10.57 12.65 -1.87
C ASN A 92 -9.12 12.40 -1.45
N TRP A 93 -8.72 11.13 -1.29
CA TRP A 93 -7.35 10.76 -0.96
C TRP A 93 -6.51 10.64 -2.23
N TYR A 94 -5.26 11.05 -2.13
CA TYR A 94 -4.27 10.92 -3.18
C TYR A 94 -3.30 9.79 -2.79
N PHE A 95 -2.93 8.95 -3.75
CA PHE A 95 -2.00 7.86 -3.55
C PHE A 95 -0.87 8.00 -4.55
N ASP A 96 0.34 8.18 -4.04
CA ASP A 96 1.53 8.25 -4.87
C ASP A 96 1.79 6.92 -5.60
N ARG A 97 2.17 7.02 -6.88
CA ARG A 97 2.60 5.87 -7.70
C ARG A 97 4.08 5.55 -7.58
N LYS A 98 4.83 6.27 -6.73
CA LYS A 98 6.25 6.03 -6.41
C LYS A 98 7.16 5.95 -7.65
N GLY A 99 6.82 6.69 -8.70
CA GLY A 99 7.56 6.69 -9.97
C GLY A 99 7.19 5.56 -10.93
N GLU A 100 6.23 4.70 -10.59
CA GLU A 100 5.68 3.66 -11.47
C GLU A 100 4.53 4.23 -12.33
N THR A 101 4.89 5.13 -13.25
CA THR A 101 3.98 5.83 -14.17
C THR A 101 4.29 5.53 -15.63
N SER A 102 3.25 5.42 -16.47
CA SER A 102 3.40 5.41 -17.93
C SER A 102 3.39 6.83 -18.52
N GLU A 103 3.77 6.97 -19.80
CA GLU A 103 3.71 8.25 -20.50
C GLU A 103 2.26 8.81 -20.52
N GLY A 104 2.11 10.07 -20.11
CA GLY A 104 0.82 10.76 -20.06
C GLY A 104 -0.01 10.46 -18.80
N GLU A 105 0.46 9.61 -17.89
CA GLU A 105 -0.22 9.36 -16.62
C GLU A 105 0.28 10.27 -15.49
N GLU A 106 -0.62 10.62 -14.59
CA GLU A 106 -0.27 11.36 -13.38
C GLU A 106 0.59 10.52 -12.42
N GLY A 107 1.45 11.21 -11.66
CA GLY A 107 2.30 10.64 -10.60
C GLY A 107 1.55 10.09 -9.39
N TRP A 108 0.24 10.28 -9.34
CA TRP A 108 -0.63 9.92 -8.23
C TRP A 108 -1.98 9.41 -8.77
N VAL A 109 -2.72 8.70 -7.93
CA VAL A 109 -4.09 8.25 -8.18
C VAL A 109 -4.99 8.79 -7.09
N ARG A 110 -6.16 9.32 -7.45
CA ARG A 110 -7.18 9.74 -6.49
C ARG A 110 -8.15 8.59 -6.20
N GLY A 111 -8.51 8.40 -4.93
CA GLY A 111 -9.44 7.34 -4.52
C GLY A 111 -9.85 7.44 -3.05
N SER A 112 -10.45 6.36 -2.54
CA SER A 112 -10.80 6.21 -1.12
C SER A 112 -9.84 5.26 -0.41
N VAL A 113 -9.65 5.43 0.90
CA VAL A 113 -8.88 4.49 1.72
C VAL A 113 -9.68 3.20 1.92
N PHE A 114 -10.97 3.30 2.24
CA PHE A 114 -11.89 2.17 2.26
C PHE A 114 -12.92 2.29 1.13
N TYR A 115 -13.21 1.18 0.47
CA TYR A 115 -14.20 1.12 -0.60
C TYR A 115 -14.81 -0.28 -0.68
N LEU A 116 -16.01 -0.39 -1.24
CA LEU A 116 -16.65 -1.68 -1.46
C LEU A 116 -16.15 -2.30 -2.76
N GLU A 117 -16.07 -3.63 -2.76
CA GLU A 117 -15.87 -4.41 -3.97
C GLU A 117 -16.89 -4.02 -5.03
N ASN A 118 -16.41 -3.83 -6.26
CA ASN A 118 -17.28 -3.54 -7.40
C ASN A 118 -17.83 -4.86 -7.95
N ASP A 119 -18.74 -5.47 -7.19
CA ASP A 119 -19.46 -6.69 -7.59
C ASP A 119 -20.85 -6.32 -8.11
N ASP A 120 -21.16 -6.75 -9.33
CA ASP A 120 -22.45 -6.53 -10.00
C ASP A 120 -23.62 -7.18 -9.24
N ASP A 121 -23.37 -8.29 -8.55
CA ASP A 121 -24.40 -9.05 -7.85
C ASP A 121 -24.80 -8.42 -6.49
N ARG A 122 -23.97 -7.51 -5.94
CA ARG A 122 -24.16 -6.81 -4.63
C ARG A 122 -24.59 -7.71 -3.44
N SER A 123 -24.64 -9.01 -3.62
CA SER A 123 -25.16 -10.00 -2.67
C SER A 123 -24.18 -10.25 -1.54
N SER A 124 -22.89 -10.01 -1.79
CA SER A 124 -21.83 -9.97 -0.78
C SER A 124 -20.80 -8.86 -1.05
N LEU A 125 -21.15 -7.61 -0.74
CA LEU A 125 -20.19 -6.51 -0.84
C LEU A 125 -19.11 -6.66 0.23
N ARG A 126 -17.85 -6.82 -0.21
CA ARG A 126 -16.68 -6.89 0.69
C ARG A 126 -16.02 -5.53 0.80
N VAL A 127 -15.44 -5.26 1.97
CA VAL A 127 -14.68 -4.03 2.19
C VAL A 127 -13.24 -4.26 1.74
N TYR A 128 -12.80 -3.42 0.81
CA TYR A 128 -11.41 -3.31 0.41
C TYR A 128 -10.81 -2.05 1.03
N ALA A 129 -9.50 -2.12 1.29
CA ALA A 129 -8.71 -0.95 1.63
C ALA A 129 -7.56 -0.74 0.64
N ARG A 130 -7.16 0.51 0.51
CA ARG A 130 -5.89 0.95 -0.06
C ARG A 130 -5.23 1.84 0.99
N PHE A 131 -4.17 1.35 1.61
CA PHE A 131 -3.48 2.07 2.67
C PHE A 131 -1.99 1.77 2.64
N ASP A 132 -1.18 2.83 2.57
CA ASP A 132 0.25 2.80 2.77
C ASP A 132 0.66 4.19 3.29
N PRO A 133 1.12 4.31 4.55
CA PRO A 133 1.54 5.59 5.12
C PRO A 133 2.65 6.28 4.30
N MET A 134 3.45 5.49 3.58
CA MET A 134 4.51 6.03 2.74
C MET A 134 3.94 6.72 1.50
N ASN A 135 2.78 6.31 0.98
CA ASN A 135 2.11 7.00 -0.12
C ASN A 135 1.73 8.42 0.31
N GLU A 136 1.18 8.57 1.52
CA GLU A 136 0.76 9.88 2.04
C GLU A 136 1.95 10.80 2.32
N THR A 137 3.02 10.25 2.89
CA THR A 137 4.24 11.03 3.19
C THR A 137 4.94 11.46 1.90
N SER A 138 4.94 10.60 0.88
CA SER A 138 5.62 10.86 -0.38
C SER A 138 4.83 11.81 -1.30
N LEU A 139 3.53 12.05 -1.05
CA LEU A 139 2.73 13.09 -1.72
C LEU A 139 3.25 14.50 -1.51
N ALA A 140 4.08 14.74 -0.49
CA ALA A 140 4.64 16.05 -0.20
C ALA A 140 5.26 16.72 -1.44
N ARG A 141 5.84 15.92 -2.35
CA ARG A 141 6.44 16.42 -3.61
C ARG A 141 5.44 16.93 -4.64
N PHE A 142 4.16 16.60 -4.49
CA PHE A 142 3.07 17.05 -5.37
C PHE A 142 2.22 18.14 -4.74
N ASN A 143 2.27 18.35 -3.43
CA ASN A 143 1.48 19.36 -2.72
C ASN A 143 2.31 20.55 -2.19
N SER A 144 3.62 20.57 -2.43
CA SER A 144 4.51 21.64 -1.99
C SER A 144 5.45 22.12 -3.10
N GLY A 145 5.95 23.36 -2.97
CA GLY A 145 6.82 23.98 -3.96
C GLY A 145 6.09 24.76 -5.07
N PRO A 146 6.83 25.34 -6.03
CA PRO A 146 6.26 26.17 -7.09
C PRO A 146 5.39 25.40 -8.10
N ASP A 147 5.54 24.08 -8.17
CA ASP A 147 4.84 23.20 -9.13
C ASP A 147 3.76 22.32 -8.47
N ALA A 148 3.20 22.72 -7.32
CA ALA A 148 2.19 21.94 -6.62
C ALA A 148 0.99 21.60 -7.53
N ARG A 149 0.67 20.30 -7.63
CA ARG A 149 -0.37 19.71 -8.50
C ARG A 149 -1.60 19.21 -7.73
N ILE A 150 -1.48 18.98 -6.43
CA ILE A 150 -2.58 18.48 -5.59
C ILE A 150 -2.86 19.46 -4.44
N PRO A 151 -4.13 19.63 -4.04
CA PRO A 151 -4.49 20.48 -2.91
C PRO A 151 -4.00 19.87 -1.58
N PHE A 152 -3.86 20.71 -0.54
CA PHE A 152 -3.58 20.21 0.81
C PHE A 152 -4.77 19.41 1.34
N LEU A 153 -4.48 18.33 2.06
CA LEU A 153 -5.49 17.47 2.70
C LEU A 153 -6.13 18.13 3.93
N SER A 154 -5.49 19.14 4.51
CA SER A 154 -6.04 19.98 5.59
C SER A 154 -5.45 21.38 5.52
N ASP A 155 -6.18 22.35 6.08
CA ASP A 155 -5.64 23.69 6.33
C ASP A 155 -4.50 23.55 7.36
N ARG A 156 -3.32 24.08 7.02
CA ARG A 156 -2.12 24.00 7.85
C ARG A 156 -2.29 24.66 9.22
#